data_AF-A0A921S6U9-F1
#
_entry.id   AF-A0A921S6U9-F1
#
_cell.length_a   1.000
_cell.length_b   1.000
_cell.length_c   1.000
_cell.angle_alpha   90.00
_cell.angle_beta   90.00
_cell.angle_gamma   90.00
#
_symmetry.space_group_name_H-M   'P 1'
#
loop_
_entity.id
_entity.type
_entity.pdbx_description
1 polymer ?
#
loop_
_entity_poly.entity_id
_entity_poly.type
_entity_poly.pdbx_seq_one_letter_code
_entity_poly.pdbx_strand_id
1 'polypeptide(L)'
;MGNKGPVPTQELTIDDIKIDDEAPSKAAPPSTSSVVNKKSKTDVEREQLFGGSSDDVHTPRKKSTQEILTKYKFKGDAAAAAAHAKQKLVERQEKLARITEQSAELESEAANFATLAQQIRKNTETWWWKR
;
A
#
# COMPACT_ATOMS: atom_id res chain seq x y z
N MET A 1 -31.78 -13.07 26.69
CA MET A 1 -30.39 -13.48 26.41
C MET A 1 -30.29 -13.81 24.94
N GLY A 2 -29.67 -12.95 24.13
CA GLY A 2 -29.49 -13.18 22.70
C GLY A 2 -28.03 -13.03 22.36
N ASN A 3 -27.32 -14.15 22.20
CA ASN A 3 -25.93 -14.16 21.78
C ASN A 3 -25.90 -13.83 20.29
N LYS A 4 -25.40 -12.65 19.91
CA LYS A 4 -25.05 -12.35 18.52
C LYS A 4 -23.67 -12.95 18.26
N GLY A 5 -23.61 -13.92 17.35
CA GLY A 5 -22.35 -14.51 16.89
C GLY A 5 -21.45 -13.51 16.17
N PRO A 6 -20.21 -13.91 15.84
CA PRO A 6 -19.24 -13.00 15.22
C PRO A 6 -19.69 -12.59 13.82
N VAL A 7 -19.52 -11.31 13.53
CA VAL A 7 -19.76 -10.71 12.21
C VAL A 7 -18.68 -11.23 11.25
N PRO A 8 -19.02 -11.77 10.07
CA PRO A 8 -17.99 -12.15 9.11
C PRO A 8 -17.30 -10.90 8.56
N THR A 9 -16.00 -10.77 8.83
CA THR A 9 -15.11 -9.89 8.07
C THR A 9 -15.05 -10.43 6.65
N GLN A 10 -15.56 -9.66 5.69
CA GLN A 10 -15.40 -9.99 4.27
C GLN A 10 -13.91 -9.93 3.95
N GLU A 11 -13.29 -11.10 3.80
CA GLU A 11 -11.93 -11.22 3.29
C GLU A 11 -11.95 -10.83 1.81
N LEU A 12 -11.40 -9.65 1.49
CA LEU A 12 -11.15 -9.25 0.11
C LEU A 12 -9.90 -10.00 -0.35
N THR A 13 -10.06 -11.00 -1.22
CA THR A 13 -8.93 -11.77 -1.76
C THR A 13 -8.31 -11.03 -2.94
N ILE A 14 -7.02 -11.27 -3.19
CA ILE A 14 -6.26 -10.61 -4.26
C ILE A 14 -6.86 -10.86 -5.66
N ASP A 15 -7.65 -11.93 -5.81
CA ASP A 15 -8.32 -12.31 -7.05
C ASP A 15 -9.55 -11.44 -7.41
N ASP A 16 -10.04 -10.61 -6.48
CA ASP A 16 -11.20 -9.72 -6.73
C ASP A 16 -10.81 -8.42 -7.48
N ILE A 17 -9.52 -8.17 -7.69
CA ILE A 17 -9.00 -6.99 -8.37
C ILE A 17 -8.99 -7.23 -9.89
N LYS A 18 -9.93 -6.62 -10.62
CA LYS A 18 -9.93 -6.60 -12.08
C LYS A 18 -8.96 -5.53 -12.59
N ILE A 19 -7.79 -5.95 -13.05
CA ILE A 19 -6.83 -5.07 -13.74
C ILE A 19 -7.20 -5.07 -15.22
N ASP A 20 -7.57 -3.90 -15.74
CA ASP A 20 -7.78 -3.71 -17.17
C ASP A 20 -6.41 -3.62 -17.84
N ASP A 21 -6.02 -4.65 -18.60
CA ASP A 21 -4.75 -4.71 -19.35
C ASP A 21 -4.83 -3.83 -20.60
N GLU A 22 -4.91 -2.50 -20.42
CA GLU A 22 -4.73 -1.58 -21.53
C GLU A 22 -3.25 -1.32 -21.77
N ALA A 23 -2.67 -2.09 -22.68
CA ALA A 23 -1.31 -1.89 -23.17
C ALA A 23 -1.18 -0.50 -23.83
N PRO A 24 -0.04 0.22 -23.65
CA PRO A 24 0.16 1.52 -24.27
C PRO A 24 0.30 1.35 -25.79
N SER A 25 -0.75 1.68 -26.52
CA SER A 25 -0.77 1.63 -27.97
C SER A 25 0.20 2.66 -28.56
N LYS A 26 0.98 2.17 -29.53
CA LYS A 26 2.07 2.83 -30.25
C LYS A 26 1.67 4.20 -30.83
N ALA A 27 2.61 5.13 -30.82
CA ALA A 27 2.48 6.51 -31.29
C ALA A 27 1.90 6.63 -32.71
N ALA A 28 0.88 7.47 -32.85
CA ALA A 28 0.27 7.89 -34.11
C ALA A 28 0.84 9.27 -34.57
N PRO A 29 0.87 9.56 -35.89
CA PRO A 29 1.49 10.77 -36.45
C PRO A 29 0.71 12.05 -36.09
N PRO A 30 1.33 13.24 -36.20
CA PRO A 30 0.68 14.49 -35.78
C PRO A 30 -0.44 14.85 -36.77
N SER A 31 -1.68 14.71 -36.33
CA SER A 31 -2.84 15.23 -37.06
C SER A 31 -3.12 16.67 -36.64
N THR A 32 -2.86 17.57 -37.58
CA THR A 32 -3.36 18.94 -37.61
C THR A 32 -4.89 18.94 -37.70
N SER A 33 -5.58 19.42 -36.65
CA SER A 33 -6.86 20.13 -36.80
C SER A 33 -7.36 20.73 -35.48
N SER A 34 -7.67 22.03 -35.58
CA SER A 34 -8.67 22.80 -34.83
C SER A 34 -8.79 22.59 -33.32
N VAL A 35 -8.36 23.63 -32.60
CA VAL A 35 -8.59 23.89 -31.17
C VAL A 35 -10.06 23.69 -30.81
N VAL A 36 -10.35 22.58 -30.13
CA VAL A 36 -11.52 22.41 -29.27
C VAL A 36 -10.99 21.98 -27.91
N ASN A 37 -11.03 22.90 -26.95
CA ASN A 37 -10.55 22.73 -25.59
C ASN A 37 -11.38 21.67 -24.84
N LYS A 38 -11.06 20.39 -25.01
CA LYS A 38 -11.42 19.34 -24.06
C LYS A 38 -10.20 19.04 -23.21
N LYS A 39 -10.24 19.42 -21.92
CA LYS A 39 -9.17 19.10 -20.95
C LYS A 39 -8.95 17.60 -20.95
N SER A 40 -7.73 17.20 -21.28
CA SER A 40 -7.34 15.80 -21.19
C SER A 40 -7.18 15.37 -19.73
N LYS A 41 -7.26 14.07 -19.44
CA LYS A 41 -7.02 13.54 -18.08
C LYS A 41 -5.65 13.99 -17.54
N THR A 42 -4.66 14.09 -18.41
CA THR A 42 -3.31 14.57 -18.08
C THR A 42 -3.28 16.07 -17.78
N ASP A 43 -4.13 16.89 -18.39
CA ASP A 43 -4.31 18.30 -18.00
C ASP A 43 -4.88 18.43 -16.59
N VAL A 44 -5.85 17.58 -16.23
CA VAL A 44 -6.45 17.59 -14.89
C VAL A 44 -5.45 17.15 -13.82
N GLU A 45 -4.65 16.12 -14.09
CA GLU A 45 -3.58 15.67 -13.18
C GLU A 45 -2.49 16.75 -13.03
N ARG A 46 -2.10 17.42 -14.12
CA ARG A 46 -1.18 18.57 -14.06
C ARG A 46 -1.76 19.70 -13.22
N GLU A 47 -3.01 20.10 -13.45
CA GLU A 47 -3.67 21.15 -12.67
C GLU A 47 -3.70 20.81 -11.17
N GLN A 48 -3.91 19.55 -10.81
CA GLN A 48 -3.87 19.10 -9.40
C GLN A 48 -2.46 19.19 -8.80
N LEU A 49 -1.43 18.83 -9.55
CA LEU A 49 -0.03 18.93 -9.09
C LEU A 49 0.41 20.37 -8.84
N PHE A 50 -0.10 21.33 -9.63
CA PHE A 50 0.17 22.77 -9.47
C PHE A 50 -0.85 23.51 -8.59
N GLY A 51 -1.76 22.79 -7.92
CA GLY A 51 -2.71 23.39 -6.98
C GLY A 51 -3.77 24.28 -7.64
N GLY A 52 -4.15 23.98 -8.88
CA GLY A 52 -5.18 24.68 -9.64
C GLY A 52 -4.75 26.02 -10.23
N SER A 53 -3.46 26.38 -10.16
CA SER A 53 -2.94 27.59 -10.79
C SER A 53 -2.83 27.36 -12.30
N SER A 54 -3.76 27.94 -13.05
CA SER A 54 -3.74 27.96 -14.53
C SER A 54 -2.83 29.06 -15.09
N ASP A 55 -2.28 29.94 -14.25
CA ASP A 55 -1.37 30.98 -14.68
C ASP A 55 0.05 30.42 -14.86
N ASP A 56 0.58 30.63 -16.06
CA ASP A 56 1.93 30.38 -16.55
C ASP A 56 2.62 29.11 -16.03
N VAL A 57 2.57 28.04 -16.84
CA VAL A 57 3.26 26.76 -16.61
C VAL A 57 4.78 26.95 -16.39
N HIS A 58 5.34 28.10 -16.81
CA HIS A 58 6.76 28.42 -16.68
C HIS A 58 7.16 29.05 -15.35
N THR A 59 6.23 29.49 -14.48
CA THR A 59 6.58 30.08 -13.19
C THR A 59 5.82 29.44 -12.01
N PRO A 60 6.49 28.58 -11.20
CA PRO A 60 5.87 27.99 -10.02
C PRO A 60 5.43 29.05 -9.01
N ARG A 61 4.18 28.98 -8.55
CA ARG A 61 3.67 29.87 -7.49
C ARG A 61 4.47 29.68 -6.20
N LYS A 62 5.06 30.78 -5.70
CA LYS A 62 5.71 30.80 -4.38
C LYS A 62 4.64 30.67 -3.30
N LYS A 63 4.71 29.61 -2.49
CA LYS A 63 3.81 29.42 -1.34
C LYS A 63 4.16 30.38 -0.21
N SER A 64 3.15 30.90 0.47
CA SER A 64 3.31 31.69 1.68
C SER A 64 3.72 30.81 2.86
N THR A 65 4.50 31.36 3.80
CA THR A 65 4.85 30.68 5.06
C THR A 65 3.60 30.22 5.82
N GLN A 66 2.52 31.02 5.82
CA GLN A 66 1.25 30.65 6.45
C GLN A 66 0.62 29.43 5.76
N GLU A 67 0.68 29.35 4.42
CA GLU A 67 0.15 28.20 3.66
C GLU A 67 0.95 26.93 3.94
N ILE A 68 2.27 27.05 4.06
CA ILE A 68 3.14 25.92 4.40
C ILE A 68 2.85 25.45 5.82
N LEU A 69 2.76 26.38 6.77
CA LEU A 69 2.47 26.05 8.17
C LEU A 69 1.07 25.46 8.31
N THR A 70 0.04 26.03 7.69
CA THR A 70 -1.32 25.44 7.76
C THR A 70 -1.41 24.04 7.17
N LYS A 71 -0.66 23.75 6.10
CA LYS A 71 -0.65 22.43 5.45
C LYS A 71 0.15 21.39 6.23
N TYR A 72 1.29 21.76 6.80
CA TYR A 72 2.26 20.81 7.34
C TYR A 72 2.57 20.96 8.83
N LYS A 73 2.22 22.09 9.46
CA LYS A 73 2.38 22.25 10.91
C LYS A 73 1.35 21.37 11.60
N PHE A 74 1.82 20.62 12.58
CA PHE A 74 0.94 19.94 13.51
C PHE A 74 0.00 20.98 14.14
N LYS A 75 -1.31 20.76 14.06
CA LYS A 75 -2.32 21.75 14.47
C LYS A 75 -2.40 21.96 16.00
N GLY A 76 -1.64 21.18 16.78
CA GLY A 76 -1.49 21.34 18.22
C GLY A 76 -0.11 21.84 18.64
N ASP A 77 0.07 22.11 19.93
CA ASP A 77 1.35 22.54 20.49
C ASP A 77 2.43 21.47 20.32
N ALA A 78 3.71 21.88 20.34
CA ALA A 78 4.86 20.98 20.20
C ALA A 78 4.81 19.81 21.20
N ALA A 79 4.31 20.06 22.41
CA ALA A 79 4.09 19.05 23.44
C ALA A 79 3.03 18.00 23.03
N ALA A 80 1.94 18.41 22.38
CA ALA A 80 0.90 17.50 21.89
C ALA A 80 1.42 16.65 20.72
N ALA A 81 2.26 17.22 19.84
CA ALA A 81 2.93 16.47 18.78
C ALA A 81 3.86 15.40 19.36
N ALA A 82 4.64 15.74 20.39
CA ALA A 82 5.52 14.82 21.08
C ALA A 82 4.75 13.71 21.81
N ALA A 83 3.63 14.03 22.46
CA ALA A 83 2.78 13.03 23.11
C ALA A 83 2.22 12.02 22.10
N HIS A 84 1.73 12.49 20.96
CA HIS A 84 1.23 11.63 19.89
C HIS A 84 2.35 10.77 19.27
N ALA A 85 3.55 11.33 19.09
CA ALA A 85 4.71 10.57 18.62
C ALA A 85 5.11 9.47 19.62
N LYS A 86 5.11 9.77 20.92
CA LYS A 86 5.35 8.78 21.98
C LYS A 86 4.31 7.67 21.95
N GLN A 87 3.03 8.00 21.81
CA GLN A 87 1.96 7.00 21.69
C GLN A 87 2.21 6.06 20.51
N LYS A 88 2.52 6.60 19.33
CA LYS A 88 2.84 5.77 18.14
C LYS A 88 4.06 4.88 18.35
N LEU A 89 5.05 5.31 19.11
CA LEU A 89 6.22 4.48 19.46
C LEU A 89 5.83 3.32 20.37
N VAL A 90 4.94 3.55 21.33
CA VAL A 90 4.41 2.48 22.19
C VAL A 90 3.63 1.46 21.37
N GLU A 91 2.71 1.90 20.51
CA GLU A 91 1.96 1.02 19.60
C GLU A 91 2.89 0.20 18.69
N ARG A 92 3.97 0.81 18.19
CA ARG A 92 4.98 0.10 17.39
C ARG A 92 5.67 -0.98 18.22
N GLN A 93 6.04 -0.67 19.47
CA GLN A 93 6.70 -1.63 20.34
C GLN A 93 5.83 -2.87 20.59
N GLU A 94 4.54 -2.66 20.85
CA GLU A 94 3.57 -3.75 21.02
C GLU A 94 3.43 -4.60 19.76
N LYS A 95 3.37 -3.97 18.57
CA LYS A 95 3.35 -4.69 17.30
C LYS A 95 4.61 -5.50 17.06
N LEU A 96 5.78 -4.95 17.38
CA LEU A 96 7.04 -5.67 17.26
C LEU A 96 7.07 -6.90 18.18
N ALA A 97 6.62 -6.77 19.43
CA ALA A 97 6.53 -7.89 20.36
C ALA A 97 5.61 -9.01 19.83
N ARG A 98 4.45 -8.65 19.26
CA ARG A 98 3.55 -9.62 18.62
C ARG A 98 4.22 -10.33 17.44
N ILE A 99 4.87 -9.58 16.55
CA ILE A 99 5.57 -10.17 15.39
C ILE A 99 6.67 -11.13 15.85
N THR A 100 7.41 -10.79 16.90
CA THR A 100 8.46 -11.69 17.41
C THR A 100 7.91 -13.00 17.94
N GLU A 101 6.77 -12.98 18.62
CA GLU A 101 6.08 -14.20 19.09
C GLU A 101 5.60 -15.05 17.90
N GLN A 102 4.87 -14.44 16.97
CA GLN A 102 4.37 -15.12 15.76
C GLN A 102 5.50 -15.68 14.88
N SER A 103 6.65 -15.00 14.83
CA SER A 103 7.81 -15.48 14.06
C SER A 103 8.44 -16.71 14.70
N ALA A 104 8.50 -16.78 16.03
CA ALA A 104 9.02 -17.95 16.74
C ALA A 104 8.08 -19.16 16.58
N GLU A 105 6.77 -18.94 16.63
CA GLU A 105 5.77 -19.98 16.33
C GLU A 105 5.93 -20.48 14.89
N LEU A 106 5.96 -19.58 13.90
CA LEU A 106 6.11 -19.92 12.49
C LEU A 106 7.43 -20.65 12.19
N GLU A 107 8.53 -20.26 12.84
CA GLU A 107 9.82 -20.95 12.72
C GLU A 107 9.72 -22.40 13.22
N SER A 108 9.05 -22.62 14.37
CA SER A 108 8.84 -23.95 14.92
C SER A 108 7.97 -24.82 14.01
N GLU A 109 6.89 -24.25 13.45
CA GLU A 109 6.01 -24.94 12.51
C GLU A 109 6.74 -25.29 11.21
N ALA A 110 7.51 -24.35 10.65
CA ALA A 110 8.31 -24.57 9.46
C ALA A 110 9.33 -25.69 9.65
N ALA A 111 9.97 -25.77 10.83
CA ALA A 111 10.86 -26.87 11.18
C ALA A 111 10.12 -28.22 11.20
N ASN A 112 8.90 -28.27 11.76
CA ASN A 112 8.06 -29.47 11.75
C ASN A 112 7.66 -29.89 10.32
N PHE A 113 7.29 -28.92 9.46
CA PHE A 113 6.99 -29.21 8.06
C PHE A 113 8.23 -29.72 7.30
N ALA A 114 9.40 -29.14 7.55
CA ALA A 114 10.64 -29.57 6.92
C ALA A 114 10.99 -31.02 7.30
N THR A 115 10.84 -31.40 8.57
CA THR A 115 11.07 -32.78 9.00
C THR A 115 10.08 -33.76 8.36
N LEU A 116 8.78 -33.40 8.28
CA LEU A 116 7.77 -34.20 7.59
C LEU A 116 8.10 -34.37 6.09
N ALA A 117 8.46 -33.30 5.41
CA ALA A 117 8.82 -33.34 3.99
C ALA A 117 10.04 -34.23 3.73
N GLN A 118 11.05 -34.17 4.61
CA GLN A 118 12.21 -35.06 4.54
C GLN A 118 11.82 -36.52 4.75
N GLN A 119 10.89 -36.81 5.66
CA GLN A 119 10.39 -38.16 5.88
C GLN A 119 9.63 -38.68 4.66
N ILE A 120 8.77 -37.87 4.04
CA ILE A 120 8.07 -38.22 2.80
C ILE A 120 9.08 -38.56 1.72
N ARG A 121 10.08 -37.70 1.49
CA ARG A 121 11.14 -37.94 0.49
C ARG A 121 11.85 -39.27 0.71
N LYS A 122 12.30 -39.55 1.93
CA LYS A 122 12.96 -40.81 2.27
C LYS A 122 12.05 -42.02 2.03
N ASN A 123 10.78 -41.93 2.43
CA ASN A 123 9.81 -43.01 2.23
C ASN A 123 9.56 -43.26 0.73
N THR A 124 9.39 -42.21 -0.06
CA THR A 124 9.17 -42.32 -1.51
C THR A 124 10.40 -42.85 -2.24
N GLU A 125 11.61 -42.43 -1.86
CA GLU A 125 12.86 -42.98 -2.40
C GLU A 125 12.95 -44.49 -2.12
N THR A 126 12.68 -44.90 -0.87
CA THR A 126 12.75 -46.32 -0.49
C THR A 126 11.74 -47.17 -1.25
N TRP A 127 10.50 -46.68 -1.42
CA TRP A 127 9.48 -47.38 -2.20
C TRP A 127 9.89 -47.54 -3.67
N TRP A 128 10.46 -46.50 -4.28
CA TRP A 128 10.90 -46.52 -5.67
C TRP A 128 12.02 -47.54 -5.93
N TRP A 129 12.99 -47.68 -5.01
CA TRP A 129 14.09 -48.64 -5.14
C TRP A 129 13.73 -50.10 -4.76
N LYS A 130 12.54 -50.35 -4.23
CA LYS A 130 12.07 -51.68 -3.79
C LYS A 130 11.23 -52.41 -4.85
N ARG A 131 11.00 -51.79 -6.01
CA ARG A 131 10.35 -52.39 -7.19
C ARG A 131 11.40 -52.98 -8.12
#